data_AF-A0A841RD41-F1
#
_entry.id   AF-A0A841RD41-F1
#
_cell.length_a   1.000
_cell.length_b   1.000
_cell.length_c   1.000
_cell.angle_alpha   90.00
_cell.angle_beta   90.00
_cell.angle_gamma   90.00
#
_symmetry.space_group_name_H-M   'P 1'
#
loop_
_entity.id
_entity.type
_entity.pdbx_description
1 polymer ?
#
loop_
_entity_poly.entity_id
_entity_poly.type
_entity_poly.pdbx_seq_one_letter_code
_entity_poly.pdbx_strand_id
1 'polypeptide(L)'
;MKSRLMPLLFLLAGCSASLFEDMSRTIDDPEVQKPWVQSFTEELEIKISWEEDPGADEYVLYRADDNIGTYEKIYQGTSLEFFDSDVSEQGRYLYTLVKMRGEEAFGPSLPVLGVASMTMEDEFESNDREENATPFLYDLSANVQYYADNTKQHILEDRDWYSVEVGPRRSFTFQVLYTGTGSQELEYYCQPETPQGLDSESEITIVNTTMESKIFNFCIYPYGANILTGSSGGGKIIQYDLDFTAEQEL
;
A
#
# COMPACT_ATOMS: atom_id res chain seq x y z
N MET A 1 31.81 -8.27 67.17
CA MET A 1 31.98 -8.66 65.76
C MET A 1 31.48 -7.54 64.88
N LYS A 2 32.36 -7.02 64.03
CA LYS A 2 32.03 -6.03 62.99
C LYS A 2 31.38 -6.78 61.82
N SER A 3 30.27 -6.27 61.30
CA SER A 3 29.93 -6.40 59.88
C SER A 3 29.16 -5.16 59.46
N ARG A 4 29.66 -4.53 58.40
CA ARG A 4 29.20 -3.31 57.73
C ARG A 4 28.58 -3.71 56.38
N LEU A 5 27.98 -2.70 55.72
CA LEU A 5 27.66 -2.57 54.27
C LEU A 5 26.34 -3.23 53.83
N MET A 6 25.47 -2.61 53.02
CA MET A 6 25.64 -1.49 52.08
C MET A 6 24.25 -0.89 51.75
N PRO A 7 24.06 0.45 51.63
CA PRO A 7 22.87 0.99 51.00
C PRO A 7 23.04 0.88 49.47
N LEU A 8 22.17 0.09 48.84
CA LEU A 8 22.11 -0.04 47.39
C LEU A 8 21.35 1.18 46.84
N LEU A 9 22.10 2.23 46.50
CA LEU A 9 21.60 3.38 45.75
C LEU A 9 21.48 2.96 44.28
N PHE A 10 20.33 2.46 43.87
CA PHE A 10 20.03 2.29 42.44
C PHE A 10 19.49 3.62 41.89
N LEU A 11 20.35 4.32 41.16
CA LEU A 11 19.95 5.31 40.18
C LEU A 11 19.11 4.62 39.09
N LEU A 12 17.82 4.96 39.01
CA LEU A 12 16.98 4.72 37.84
C LEU A 12 16.52 6.09 37.32
N ALA A 13 17.44 6.83 36.69
CA ALA A 13 17.15 8.09 36.00
C ALA A 13 17.00 7.86 34.49
N GLY A 14 16.16 6.88 34.11
CA GLY A 14 15.99 6.49 32.70
C GLY A 14 14.57 6.24 32.23
N CYS A 15 13.61 6.00 33.14
CA CYS A 15 12.21 5.73 32.78
C CYS A 15 11.22 6.85 33.14
N SER A 16 11.69 7.98 33.69
CA SER A 16 10.76 9.04 34.11
C SER A 16 10.34 9.92 32.92
N ALA A 17 11.24 10.35 32.03
CA ALA A 17 10.87 11.32 30.99
C ALA A 17 9.68 10.85 30.12
N SER A 18 9.76 9.62 29.59
CA SER A 18 8.70 9.05 28.75
C SER A 18 7.39 8.77 29.52
N LEU A 19 7.46 8.43 30.81
CA LEU A 19 6.28 8.09 31.61
C LEU A 19 5.58 9.34 32.19
N PHE A 20 6.31 10.44 32.38
CA PHE A 20 5.74 11.72 32.79
C PHE A 20 5.08 12.46 31.61
N GLU A 21 5.59 12.28 30.39
CA GLU A 21 5.03 12.87 29.15
C GLU A 21 3.68 12.23 28.79
N ASP A 22 3.51 10.92 29.01
CA ASP A 22 2.22 10.22 28.86
C ASP A 22 1.19 10.66 29.92
N MET A 23 1.63 11.08 31.11
CA MET A 23 0.75 11.57 32.18
C MET A 23 0.36 13.05 32.03
N SER A 24 1.05 13.81 31.17
CA SER A 24 0.73 15.21 30.89
C SER A 24 -0.24 15.40 29.73
N ARG A 25 -0.52 14.35 28.94
CA ARG A 25 -1.45 14.46 27.82
C ARG A 25 -2.86 14.75 28.31
N THR A 26 -3.50 15.73 27.70
CA THR A 26 -4.92 16.00 27.92
C THR A 26 -5.75 15.23 26.93
N ILE A 27 -7.02 14.96 27.26
CA ILE A 27 -7.95 14.33 26.30
C ILE A 27 -8.17 15.18 25.04
N ASP A 28 -7.82 16.46 25.13
CA ASP A 28 -7.97 17.39 24.02
C ASP A 28 -6.75 17.37 23.09
N ASP A 29 -5.60 16.81 23.47
CA ASP A 29 -4.35 16.84 22.69
C ASP A 29 -4.48 16.19 21.31
N PRO A 30 -3.82 16.73 20.26
CA PRO A 30 -3.86 16.13 18.93
C PRO A 30 -3.37 14.68 18.95
N GLU A 31 -4.09 13.83 18.22
CA GLU A 31 -3.69 12.43 18.06
C GLU A 31 -2.73 12.28 16.88
N VAL A 32 -1.61 11.58 17.08
CA VAL A 32 -0.66 11.34 16.00
C VAL A 32 -1.22 10.31 15.02
N GLN A 33 -1.65 10.77 13.85
CA GLN A 33 -2.20 9.96 12.78
C GLN A 33 -1.34 10.07 11.52
N LYS A 34 -1.27 8.98 10.75
CA LYS A 34 -0.60 9.01 9.44
C LYS A 34 -1.47 9.79 8.44
N PRO A 35 -0.86 10.51 7.48
CA PRO A 35 -1.62 11.02 6.36
C PRO A 35 -2.05 9.88 5.43
N TRP A 36 -3.07 10.11 4.61
CA TRP A 36 -3.32 9.33 3.42
C TRP A 36 -2.43 9.84 2.30
N VAL A 37 -1.80 8.91 1.59
CA VAL A 37 -0.94 9.20 0.45
C VAL A 37 -1.50 8.42 -0.73
N GLN A 38 -1.91 9.14 -1.77
CA GLN A 38 -2.45 8.57 -3.00
C GLN A 38 -1.43 8.85 -4.11
N SER A 39 -0.96 7.77 -4.73
CA SER A 39 -0.03 7.82 -5.86
C SER A 39 -0.84 7.66 -7.15
N PHE A 40 -0.25 7.97 -8.30
CA PHE A 40 -0.77 7.58 -9.62
C PHE A 40 -2.16 8.12 -10.02
N THR A 41 -2.81 8.96 -9.20
CA THR A 41 -4.08 9.61 -9.56
C THR A 41 -3.92 10.71 -10.61
N GLU A 42 -2.73 11.32 -10.67
CA GLU A 42 -2.34 12.35 -11.63
C GLU A 42 -0.86 12.15 -12.01
N GLU A 43 -0.49 12.56 -13.23
CA GLU A 43 0.89 12.42 -13.72
C GLU A 43 1.86 13.28 -12.89
N LEU A 44 2.94 12.66 -12.39
CA LEU A 44 4.00 13.35 -11.63
C LEU A 44 3.48 14.21 -10.47
N GLU A 45 2.45 13.72 -9.78
CA GLU A 45 1.92 14.32 -8.58
C GLU A 45 1.57 13.24 -7.55
N ILE A 46 1.78 13.55 -6.27
CA ILE A 46 1.34 12.69 -5.16
C ILE A 46 0.37 13.52 -4.33
N LYS A 47 -0.84 13.00 -4.11
CA LYS A 47 -1.81 13.64 -3.24
C LYS A 47 -1.62 13.15 -1.81
N ILE A 48 -1.48 14.09 -0.87
CA ILE A 48 -1.39 13.82 0.56
C ILE A 48 -2.55 14.51 1.26
N SER A 49 -3.30 13.78 2.08
CA SER A 49 -4.41 14.32 2.86
C SER A 49 -4.44 13.79 4.28
N TRP A 50 -5.15 14.47 5.16
CA TRP A 50 -5.30 14.08 6.57
C TRP A 50 -6.61 14.58 7.15
N GLU A 51 -7.04 13.97 8.25
CA GLU A 51 -8.24 14.37 8.97
C GLU A 51 -8.03 15.67 9.75
N GLU A 52 -9.10 16.47 9.83
CA GLU A 52 -9.17 17.59 10.75
C GLU A 52 -9.08 17.06 12.20
N ASP A 53 -8.25 17.72 13.01
CA ASP A 53 -8.08 17.40 14.42
C ASP A 53 -8.46 18.66 15.22
N PRO A 54 -9.56 18.64 15.99
CA PRO A 54 -9.99 19.79 16.77
C PRO A 54 -8.96 20.28 17.78
N GLY A 55 -8.00 19.44 18.15
CA GLY A 55 -6.91 19.78 19.06
C GLY A 55 -5.74 20.50 18.38
N ALA A 56 -5.65 20.49 17.04
CA ALA A 56 -4.55 21.05 16.28
C ALA A 56 -4.87 22.44 15.73
N ASP A 57 -3.92 23.36 15.85
CA ASP A 57 -4.00 24.70 15.25
C ASP A 57 -3.53 24.68 13.78
N GLU A 58 -2.54 23.85 13.47
CA GLU A 58 -2.00 23.69 12.11
C GLU A 58 -1.28 22.32 11.93
N TYR A 59 -0.89 22.06 10.70
CA TYR A 59 -0.22 20.84 10.27
C TYR A 59 1.10 21.16 9.58
N VAL A 60 2.09 20.32 9.81
CA VAL A 60 3.39 20.38 9.13
C VAL A 60 3.64 19.05 8.44
N LEU A 61 3.79 19.09 7.12
CA LEU A 61 4.09 17.91 6.31
C LEU A 61 5.59 17.89 5.99
N TYR A 62 6.21 16.75 6.26
CA TYR A 62 7.59 16.48 5.92
C TYR A 62 7.68 15.36 4.90
N ARG A 63 8.66 15.47 4.00
CA ARG A 63 8.97 14.49 2.96
C ARG A 63 10.45 14.13 2.99
N ALA A 64 10.79 12.87 2.76
CA ALA A 64 12.15 12.43 2.48
C ALA A 64 12.17 11.58 1.20
N ASP A 65 13.21 11.71 0.37
CA ASP A 65 13.53 10.67 -0.60
C ASP A 65 13.89 9.37 0.12
N ASP A 66 13.36 8.23 -0.34
CA ASP A 66 13.54 6.93 0.32
C ASP A 66 14.99 6.44 0.40
N ASN A 67 15.89 7.02 -0.40
CA ASN A 67 17.31 6.69 -0.48
C ASN A 67 18.21 7.61 0.35
N ILE A 68 17.72 8.79 0.72
CA ILE A 68 18.44 9.77 1.54
C ILE A 68 17.96 9.70 2.99
N GLY A 69 16.65 9.55 3.20
CA GLY A 69 16.02 9.45 4.52
C GLY A 69 16.04 10.74 5.35
N THR A 70 16.53 11.85 4.79
CA THR A 70 16.46 13.17 5.45
C THR A 70 15.13 13.82 5.14
N TYR A 71 14.36 14.14 6.18
CA TYR A 71 13.06 14.77 6.05
C TYR A 71 13.17 16.28 5.93
N GLU A 72 12.53 16.84 4.92
CA GLU A 72 12.40 18.27 4.67
C GLU A 72 10.94 18.69 4.81
N LYS A 73 10.71 19.89 5.34
CA LYS A 73 9.38 20.47 5.46
C LYS A 73 8.92 20.95 4.08
N ILE A 74 7.85 20.36 3.56
CA ILE A 74 7.26 20.73 2.26
C ILE A 74 5.99 21.55 2.40
N TYR A 75 5.32 21.49 3.56
CA TYR A 75 4.10 22.26 3.81
C TYR A 75 3.93 22.59 5.30
N GLN A 76 3.31 23.74 5.57
CA GLN A 76 2.84 24.16 6.91
C GLN A 76 1.61 25.06 6.77
N GLY A 77 0.53 24.71 7.48
CA GLY A 77 -0.70 25.51 7.50
C GLY A 77 -1.93 24.70 7.90
N THR A 78 -3.12 25.21 7.58
CA THR A 78 -4.41 24.65 8.03
C THR A 78 -5.19 23.87 6.96
N SER A 79 -4.73 23.83 5.71
CA SER A 79 -5.26 22.91 4.69
C SER A 79 -5.17 21.46 5.18
N LEU A 80 -6.11 20.64 4.73
CA LEU A 80 -6.20 19.20 5.03
C LEU A 80 -5.69 18.33 3.88
N GLU A 81 -5.25 18.97 2.80
CA GLU A 81 -4.62 18.31 1.66
C GLU A 81 -3.47 19.14 1.11
N PHE A 82 -2.52 18.43 0.50
CA PHE A 82 -1.36 18.96 -0.20
C PHE A 82 -1.11 18.11 -1.46
N PHE A 83 -0.79 18.78 -2.56
CA PHE A 83 -0.46 18.17 -3.83
C PHE A 83 1.03 18.35 -4.09
N ASP A 84 1.79 17.27 -3.98
CA ASP A 84 3.23 17.30 -4.17
C ASP A 84 3.58 17.05 -5.64
N SER A 85 3.88 18.14 -6.35
CA SER A 85 4.26 18.14 -7.77
C SER A 85 5.76 18.39 -7.99
N ASP A 86 6.55 18.57 -6.93
CA ASP A 86 8.02 18.68 -7.01
C ASP A 86 8.66 17.30 -6.85
N VAL A 87 8.33 16.41 -7.80
CA VAL A 87 8.66 14.98 -7.78
C VAL A 87 9.22 14.53 -9.13
N SER A 88 9.96 13.43 -9.13
CA SER A 88 10.53 12.85 -10.35
C SER A 88 9.84 11.55 -10.76
N GLU A 89 9.88 11.20 -12.05
CA GLU A 89 9.42 9.90 -12.55
C GLU A 89 10.01 8.72 -11.75
N GLN A 90 9.15 7.81 -11.29
CA GLN A 90 9.47 6.68 -10.40
C GLN A 90 10.14 7.09 -9.08
N GLY A 91 10.00 8.37 -8.69
CA GLY A 91 10.44 8.91 -7.42
C GLY A 91 9.65 8.29 -6.28
N ARG A 92 10.34 7.87 -5.22
CA ARG A 92 9.76 7.26 -4.02
C ARG A 92 10.03 8.15 -2.83
N TYR A 93 8.96 8.55 -2.16
CA TYR A 93 8.99 9.54 -1.10
C TYR A 93 8.28 9.03 0.14
N LEU A 94 8.86 9.29 1.31
CA LEU A 94 8.25 8.99 2.59
C LEU A 94 7.68 10.27 3.19
N TYR A 95 6.39 10.25 3.53
CA TYR A 95 5.67 11.39 4.10
C TYR A 95 5.38 11.16 5.57
N THR A 96 5.61 12.18 6.39
CA THR A 96 5.21 12.20 7.81
C THR A 96 4.50 13.49 8.14
N LEU A 97 3.54 13.42 9.05
CA LEU A 97 2.71 14.54 9.47
C LEU A 97 2.99 14.88 10.94
N VAL A 98 3.12 16.16 11.23
CA VAL A 98 3.17 16.71 12.59
C VAL A 98 1.96 17.61 12.76
N LYS A 99 1.22 17.45 13.86
CA LYS A 99 0.16 18.38 14.28
C LYS A 99 0.76 19.37 15.26
N MET A 100 0.39 20.64 15.14
CA MET A 100 0.88 21.71 16.03
C MET A 100 -0.26 22.26 16.87
N ARG A 101 0.02 22.54 18.15
CA ARG A 101 -0.82 23.37 19.02
C ARG A 101 0.05 24.46 19.63
N GLY A 102 -0.14 25.71 19.23
CA GLY A 102 0.79 26.79 19.52
C GLY A 102 2.22 26.41 19.10
N GLU A 103 3.15 26.33 20.05
CA GLU A 103 4.54 25.94 19.80
C GLU A 103 4.79 24.43 20.04
N GLU A 104 3.80 23.69 20.54
CA GLU A 104 3.92 22.27 20.84
C GLU A 104 3.65 21.42 19.59
N ALA A 105 4.50 20.41 19.38
CA ALA A 105 4.44 19.50 18.24
C ALA A 105 4.00 18.11 18.68
N PHE A 106 3.07 17.52 17.94
CA PHE A 106 2.52 16.19 18.14
C PHE A 106 2.84 15.35 16.91
N GLY A 107 3.82 14.46 17.03
CA GLY A 107 4.37 13.67 15.94
C GLY A 107 5.90 13.64 15.94
N PRO A 108 6.53 13.30 14.80
CA PRO A 108 5.91 12.97 13.52
C PRO A 108 5.12 11.66 13.56
N SER A 109 4.17 11.51 12.65
CA SER A 109 3.52 10.23 12.39
C SER A 109 4.49 9.21 11.80
N LEU A 110 4.08 7.93 11.80
CA LEU A 110 4.82 6.91 11.07
C LEU A 110 4.78 7.22 9.57
N PRO A 111 5.89 6.98 8.85
CA PRO A 111 5.96 7.32 7.42
C PRO A 111 5.03 6.48 6.56
N VAL A 112 4.59 7.10 5.47
CA VAL A 112 3.79 6.51 4.41
C VAL A 112 4.51 6.72 3.08
N LEU A 113 4.63 5.65 2.29
CA LEU A 113 5.26 5.69 0.98
C LEU A 113 4.30 6.30 -0.03
N GLY A 114 4.78 7.25 -0.82
CA GLY A 114 4.16 7.71 -2.05
C GLY A 114 5.12 7.59 -3.22
N VAL A 115 4.58 7.40 -4.41
CA VAL A 115 5.34 7.20 -5.63
C VAL A 115 4.78 8.08 -6.74
N ALA A 116 5.67 8.78 -7.45
CA ALA A 116 5.29 9.58 -8.60
C ALA A 116 5.57 8.81 -9.89
N SER A 117 4.65 8.83 -10.84
CA SER A 117 4.86 8.30 -12.18
C SER A 117 4.04 9.09 -13.21
N MET A 118 4.46 9.03 -14.47
CA MET A 118 3.69 9.41 -15.65
C MET A 118 2.63 8.36 -16.00
N THR A 119 2.78 7.12 -15.51
CA THR A 119 1.74 6.10 -15.62
C THR A 119 0.76 6.30 -14.48
N MET A 120 -0.53 6.34 -14.81
CA MET A 120 -1.62 6.45 -13.85
C MET A 120 -2.28 5.10 -13.61
N GLU A 121 -2.94 5.01 -12.46
CA GLU A 121 -3.93 4.00 -12.11
C GLU A 121 -5.00 3.88 -13.22
N ASP A 122 -5.60 2.70 -13.37
CA ASP A 122 -6.64 2.49 -14.38
C ASP A 122 -8.05 2.80 -13.82
N GLU A 123 -9.10 2.33 -14.49
CA GLU A 123 -10.47 2.57 -14.05
C GLU A 123 -10.96 1.62 -12.95
N PHE A 124 -10.19 0.58 -12.63
CA PHE A 124 -10.57 -0.54 -11.79
C PHE A 124 -10.13 -0.45 -10.33
N GLU A 125 -9.49 0.62 -9.86
CA GLU A 125 -9.00 0.85 -8.46
C GLU A 125 -10.04 0.75 -7.31
N SER A 126 -11.31 0.48 -7.64
CA SER A 126 -12.33 0.16 -6.63
C SER A 126 -12.35 -1.32 -6.26
N ASN A 127 -11.72 -2.17 -7.09
CA ASN A 127 -11.71 -3.62 -6.98
C ASN A 127 -10.54 -4.17 -6.13
N ASP A 128 -9.80 -3.32 -5.41
CA ASP A 128 -8.70 -3.69 -4.50
C ASP A 128 -9.09 -4.73 -3.44
N ARG A 129 -10.41 -4.91 -3.25
CA ARG A 129 -11.01 -5.83 -2.29
C ARG A 129 -11.99 -6.77 -2.96
N GLU A 130 -12.00 -8.01 -2.46
CA GLU A 130 -12.87 -9.07 -2.96
C GLU A 130 -14.36 -8.69 -2.97
N GLU A 131 -14.84 -7.93 -1.97
CA GLU A 131 -16.23 -7.49 -1.92
C GLU A 131 -16.65 -6.55 -3.07
N ASN A 132 -15.69 -5.93 -3.75
CA ASN A 132 -15.89 -5.00 -4.86
C ASN A 132 -15.42 -5.57 -6.20
N ALA A 133 -15.21 -6.89 -6.29
CA ALA A 133 -14.66 -7.54 -7.47
C ALA A 133 -15.37 -7.14 -8.78
N THR A 134 -14.60 -6.71 -9.77
CA THR A 134 -15.10 -6.33 -11.10
C THR A 134 -15.66 -7.55 -11.83
N PRO A 135 -16.91 -7.52 -12.33
CA PRO A 135 -17.43 -8.63 -13.13
C PRO A 135 -16.62 -8.82 -14.43
N PHE A 136 -15.98 -9.97 -14.58
CA PHE A 136 -15.20 -10.29 -15.76
C PHE A 136 -16.10 -10.91 -16.84
N LEU A 137 -16.57 -10.06 -17.74
CA LEU A 137 -17.57 -10.41 -18.76
C LEU A 137 -17.04 -10.31 -20.20
N TYR A 138 -15.91 -9.65 -20.39
CA TYR A 138 -15.27 -9.34 -21.67
C TYR A 138 -13.79 -9.04 -21.44
N ASP A 139 -13.00 -9.04 -22.52
CA ASP A 139 -11.59 -8.69 -22.49
C ASP A 139 -11.37 -7.33 -21.86
N LEU A 140 -10.47 -7.22 -20.89
CA LEU A 140 -10.15 -5.97 -20.23
C LEU A 140 -8.64 -5.81 -20.08
N SER A 141 -8.22 -4.55 -19.99
CA SER A 141 -6.85 -4.15 -19.73
C SER A 141 -6.82 -3.42 -18.40
N ALA A 142 -5.87 -3.78 -17.55
CA ALA A 142 -5.69 -3.18 -16.23
C ALA A 142 -4.18 -3.09 -15.90
N ASN A 143 -3.86 -2.57 -14.73
CA ASN A 143 -2.52 -2.47 -14.21
C ASN A 143 -2.53 -2.61 -12.69
N VAL A 144 -1.47 -3.22 -12.17
CA VAL A 144 -1.22 -3.26 -10.73
C VAL A 144 0.15 -2.69 -10.40
N GLN A 145 0.28 -2.08 -9.23
CA GLN A 145 1.52 -1.51 -8.72
C GLN A 145 2.10 -2.35 -7.58
N TYR A 146 3.44 -2.43 -7.57
CA TYR A 146 4.18 -2.78 -6.37
C TYR A 146 5.40 -1.90 -6.22
N TYR A 147 5.50 -1.20 -5.10
CA TYR A 147 6.68 -0.46 -4.68
C TYR A 147 7.00 -0.72 -3.23
N ALA A 148 8.29 -0.82 -2.94
CA ALA A 148 8.80 -0.78 -1.58
C ALA A 148 9.87 0.30 -1.46
N ASP A 149 9.94 0.92 -0.29
CA ASP A 149 11.07 1.78 0.07
C ASP A 149 12.37 0.95 0.20
N ASN A 150 13.53 1.60 0.28
CA ASN A 150 14.82 0.91 0.40
C ASN A 150 14.99 0.04 1.64
N THR A 151 14.16 0.21 2.66
CA THR A 151 14.17 -0.65 3.86
C THR A 151 13.17 -1.81 3.76
N LYS A 152 12.28 -1.79 2.74
CA LYS A 152 11.15 -2.71 2.55
C LYS A 152 10.18 -2.74 3.73
N GLN A 153 10.13 -1.66 4.51
CA GLN A 153 9.20 -1.51 5.63
C GLN A 153 7.91 -0.82 5.22
N HIS A 154 7.96 -0.06 4.12
CA HIS A 154 6.82 0.65 3.56
C HIS A 154 6.57 0.11 2.16
N ILE A 155 5.39 -0.46 1.97
CA ILE A 155 4.97 -1.08 0.72
C ILE A 155 3.72 -0.34 0.25
N LEU A 156 3.72 -0.02 -1.04
CA LEU A 156 2.56 0.37 -1.81
C LEU A 156 2.29 -0.79 -2.76
N GLU A 157 1.16 -1.49 -2.58
CA GLU A 157 0.76 -2.60 -3.44
C GLU A 157 -0.71 -2.46 -3.80
N ASP A 158 -1.04 -2.90 -5.00
CA ASP A 158 -2.39 -2.95 -5.53
C ASP A 158 -2.77 -4.38 -5.94
N ARG A 159 -4.07 -4.67 -5.98
CA ARG A 159 -4.66 -6.01 -6.12
C ARG A 159 -6.01 -5.94 -6.83
N ASP A 160 -6.07 -6.34 -8.07
CA ASP A 160 -7.35 -6.41 -8.76
C ASP A 160 -8.15 -7.66 -8.41
N TRP A 161 -9.36 -7.48 -7.88
CA TRP A 161 -10.33 -8.56 -7.76
C TRP A 161 -11.33 -8.57 -8.91
N TYR A 162 -11.63 -9.78 -9.36
CA TYR A 162 -12.59 -10.06 -10.42
C TYR A 162 -13.57 -11.14 -10.01
N SER A 163 -14.77 -11.10 -10.59
CA SER A 163 -15.80 -12.12 -10.37
C SER A 163 -16.30 -12.70 -11.69
N VAL A 164 -16.50 -14.02 -11.72
CA VAL A 164 -17.07 -14.72 -12.89
C VAL A 164 -18.10 -15.75 -12.45
N GLU A 165 -19.27 -15.74 -13.09
CA GLU A 165 -20.28 -16.79 -12.93
C GLU A 165 -19.98 -17.94 -13.90
N VAL A 166 -19.76 -19.13 -13.36
CA VAL A 166 -19.52 -20.34 -14.15
C VAL A 166 -20.71 -21.27 -14.00
N GLY A 167 -21.27 -21.72 -15.12
CA GLY A 167 -22.43 -22.59 -15.14
C GLY A 167 -22.17 -23.97 -14.49
N PRO A 168 -23.23 -24.75 -14.20
CA PRO A 168 -23.07 -26.07 -13.60
C PRO A 168 -22.33 -27.01 -14.54
N ARG A 169 -21.35 -27.75 -14.01
CA ARG A 169 -20.52 -28.69 -14.78
C ARG A 169 -19.79 -28.03 -15.96
N ARG A 170 -19.29 -26.81 -15.75
CA ARG A 170 -18.54 -26.06 -16.77
C ARG A 170 -17.19 -25.58 -16.25
N SER A 171 -16.32 -25.23 -17.18
CA SER A 171 -15.10 -24.47 -16.92
C SER A 171 -15.12 -23.16 -17.67
N PHE A 172 -14.47 -22.16 -17.09
CA PHE A 172 -14.20 -20.86 -17.68
C PHE A 172 -12.69 -20.70 -17.84
N THR A 173 -12.23 -20.35 -19.03
CA THR A 173 -10.81 -20.21 -19.35
C THR A 173 -10.52 -18.83 -19.92
N PHE A 174 -9.43 -18.22 -19.45
CA PHE A 174 -8.91 -16.95 -19.93
C PHE A 174 -7.38 -16.95 -19.92
N GLN A 175 -6.79 -16.05 -20.68
CA GLN A 175 -5.34 -15.84 -20.72
C GLN A 175 -4.99 -14.53 -20.04
N VAL A 176 -3.85 -14.52 -19.35
CA VAL A 176 -3.24 -13.31 -18.79
C VAL A 176 -2.02 -12.94 -19.63
N LEU A 177 -2.10 -11.82 -20.34
CA LEU A 177 -0.99 -11.27 -21.10
C LEU A 177 -0.45 -10.09 -20.32
N TYR A 178 0.86 -10.00 -20.08
CA TYR A 178 1.41 -8.83 -19.43
C TYR A 178 2.81 -8.51 -19.94
N THR A 179 3.12 -7.23 -20.03
CA THR A 179 4.43 -6.78 -20.48
C THR A 179 5.36 -6.68 -19.27
N GLY A 180 5.92 -7.83 -18.87
CA GLY A 180 6.95 -7.93 -17.84
C GLY A 180 8.34 -8.14 -18.43
N THR A 181 9.37 -7.69 -17.71
CA THR A 181 10.76 -8.08 -17.98
C THR A 181 11.22 -9.25 -17.11
N GLY A 182 10.51 -9.54 -16.01
CA GLY A 182 10.79 -10.64 -15.09
C GLY A 182 9.78 -11.78 -15.24
N SER A 183 10.16 -12.99 -14.78
CA SER A 183 9.25 -14.13 -14.70
C SER A 183 8.41 -14.04 -13.43
N GLN A 184 7.12 -14.37 -13.52
CA GLN A 184 6.25 -14.52 -12.35
C GLN A 184 6.24 -13.28 -11.43
N GLU A 185 6.18 -12.09 -12.04
CA GLU A 185 6.03 -10.82 -11.32
C GLU A 185 4.57 -10.55 -10.90
N LEU A 186 3.62 -11.30 -11.45
CA LEU A 186 2.21 -11.35 -11.04
C LEU A 186 1.86 -12.73 -10.47
N GLU A 187 0.89 -12.75 -9.57
CA GLU A 187 0.24 -13.95 -9.03
C GLU A 187 -1.26 -13.92 -9.33
N TYR A 188 -1.80 -15.11 -9.59
CA TYR A 188 -3.23 -15.40 -9.64
C TYR A 188 -3.66 -16.14 -8.38
N TYR A 189 -4.83 -15.81 -7.86
CA TYR A 189 -5.44 -16.53 -6.74
C TYR A 189 -6.95 -16.67 -6.92
N CYS A 190 -7.48 -17.88 -6.73
CA CYS A 190 -8.91 -18.16 -6.64
C CYS A 190 -9.15 -19.17 -5.53
N GLN A 191 -10.00 -18.85 -4.56
CA GLN A 191 -10.23 -19.74 -3.42
C GLN A 191 -10.86 -21.08 -3.87
N PRO A 192 -10.46 -22.23 -3.28
CA PRO A 192 -9.53 -22.40 -2.16
C PRO A 192 -8.08 -22.71 -2.58
N GLU A 193 -7.70 -22.42 -3.82
CA GLU A 193 -6.41 -22.81 -4.38
C GLU A 193 -5.26 -21.97 -3.79
N THR A 194 -4.03 -22.48 -3.89
CA THR A 194 -2.85 -21.69 -3.52
C THR A 194 -2.55 -20.68 -4.62
N PRO A 195 -2.04 -19.47 -4.30
CA PRO A 195 -1.60 -18.54 -5.33
C PRO A 195 -0.61 -19.17 -6.32
N GLN A 196 -0.73 -18.78 -7.59
CA GLN A 196 0.09 -19.25 -8.69
C GLN A 196 0.81 -18.06 -9.33
N GLY A 197 2.14 -18.14 -9.45
CA GLY A 197 2.92 -17.18 -10.24
C GLY A 197 2.57 -17.27 -11.72
N LEU A 198 2.43 -16.11 -12.37
CA LEU A 198 2.02 -15.97 -13.77
C LEU A 198 3.20 -15.58 -14.65
N ASP A 199 3.44 -16.34 -15.72
CA ASP A 199 4.23 -15.85 -16.85
C ASP A 199 3.29 -15.21 -17.89
N SER A 200 3.79 -14.33 -18.75
CA SER A 200 2.94 -13.79 -19.83
C SER A 200 2.38 -14.92 -20.69
N GLU A 201 1.12 -14.78 -21.12
CA GLU A 201 0.35 -15.80 -21.83
C GLU A 201 -0.05 -17.01 -20.95
N SER A 202 0.00 -16.89 -19.63
CA SER A 202 -0.51 -17.93 -18.72
C SER A 202 -2.00 -18.14 -18.95
N GLU A 203 -2.40 -19.38 -19.20
CA GLU A 203 -3.80 -19.78 -19.32
C GLU A 203 -4.33 -20.26 -17.96
N ILE A 204 -5.45 -19.68 -17.53
CA ILE A 204 -6.10 -19.97 -16.26
C ILE A 204 -7.46 -20.59 -16.52
N THR A 205 -7.81 -21.64 -15.76
CA THR A 205 -9.08 -22.35 -15.88
C THR A 205 -9.77 -22.47 -14.52
N ILE A 206 -10.95 -21.89 -14.41
CA ILE A 206 -11.83 -21.98 -13.24
C ILE A 206 -12.89 -23.04 -13.50
N VAL A 207 -13.05 -24.00 -12.58
CA VAL A 207 -13.90 -25.18 -12.79
C VAL A 207 -15.06 -25.22 -11.79
N ASN A 208 -16.30 -25.19 -12.30
CA ASN A 208 -17.49 -25.47 -11.51
C ASN A 208 -17.90 -26.94 -11.62
N THR A 209 -17.46 -27.74 -10.65
CA THR A 209 -17.82 -29.17 -10.58
C THR A 209 -19.23 -29.43 -10.03
N THR A 210 -19.96 -28.40 -9.61
CA THR A 210 -21.27 -28.54 -8.99
C THR A 210 -22.41 -28.56 -10.01
N MET A 211 -23.62 -28.85 -9.52
CA MET A 211 -24.84 -28.90 -10.34
C MET A 211 -25.59 -27.56 -10.38
N GLU A 212 -25.04 -26.52 -9.76
CA GLU A 212 -25.61 -25.16 -9.73
C GLU A 212 -24.59 -24.18 -10.29
N SER A 213 -25.04 -23.06 -10.86
CA SER A 213 -24.14 -21.95 -11.19
C SER A 213 -23.48 -21.41 -9.93
N LYS A 214 -22.22 -20.98 -10.07
CA LYS A 214 -21.46 -20.39 -8.96
C LYS A 214 -20.68 -19.19 -9.44
N ILE A 215 -20.60 -18.19 -8.58
CA ILE A 215 -19.68 -17.08 -8.74
C ILE A 215 -18.35 -17.47 -8.10
N PHE A 216 -17.27 -17.25 -8.84
CA PHE A 216 -15.91 -17.40 -8.38
C PHE A 216 -15.26 -16.02 -8.37
N ASN A 217 -14.66 -15.66 -7.25
CA ASN A 217 -13.81 -14.48 -7.15
C ASN A 217 -12.36 -14.90 -7.33
N PHE A 218 -11.64 -14.17 -8.16
CA PHE A 218 -10.22 -14.35 -8.35
C PHE A 218 -9.49 -13.01 -8.30
N CYS A 219 -8.20 -13.06 -8.00
CA CYS A 219 -7.37 -11.89 -7.82
C CYS A 219 -6.11 -12.00 -8.69
N ILE A 220 -5.75 -10.89 -9.33
CA ILE A 220 -4.45 -10.68 -9.97
C ILE A 220 -3.71 -9.64 -9.16
N TYR A 221 -2.50 -9.95 -8.71
CA TYR A 221 -1.73 -9.03 -7.88
C TYR A 221 -0.22 -9.23 -8.06
N PRO A 222 0.60 -8.22 -7.73
CA PRO A 222 2.03 -8.31 -7.94
C PRO A 222 2.73 -9.15 -6.87
N TYR A 223 3.73 -9.91 -7.31
CA TYR A 223 4.60 -10.68 -6.42
C TYR A 223 5.90 -9.92 -6.14
N GLY A 224 5.88 -9.15 -5.05
CA GLY A 224 6.96 -8.24 -4.66
C GLY A 224 8.35 -8.87 -4.55
N ALA A 225 8.45 -10.15 -4.19
CA ALA A 225 9.74 -10.82 -4.09
C ALA A 225 10.44 -10.95 -5.46
N ASN A 226 9.68 -11.25 -6.53
CA ASN A 226 10.23 -11.33 -7.88
C ASN A 226 10.49 -9.93 -8.45
N ILE A 227 9.58 -8.98 -8.23
CA ILE A 227 9.72 -7.57 -8.67
C ILE A 227 10.99 -6.93 -8.10
N LEU A 228 11.31 -7.19 -6.84
CA LEU A 228 12.48 -6.62 -6.16
C LEU A 228 13.72 -7.53 -6.17
N THR A 229 13.79 -8.52 -7.06
CA THR A 229 14.93 -9.43 -7.13
C THR A 229 16.24 -8.66 -7.32
N GLY A 230 17.13 -8.73 -6.35
CA GLY A 230 18.43 -8.05 -6.38
C GLY A 230 18.40 -6.55 -6.05
N SER A 231 17.27 -6.01 -5.59
CA SER A 231 17.14 -4.60 -5.18
C SER A 231 16.82 -4.44 -3.69
N SER A 232 17.30 -3.34 -3.09
CA SER A 232 16.97 -2.92 -1.72
C SER A 232 15.58 -2.31 -1.62
N GLY A 233 15.08 -1.70 -2.68
CA GLY A 233 13.76 -1.07 -2.80
C GLY A 233 13.42 -0.82 -4.26
N GLY A 234 12.42 0.01 -4.54
CA GLY A 234 11.94 0.25 -5.91
C GLY A 234 10.64 -0.48 -6.16
N GLY A 235 10.32 -0.71 -7.43
CA GLY A 235 9.03 -1.23 -7.82
C GLY A 235 8.73 -0.95 -9.27
N LYS A 236 7.50 -1.24 -9.67
CA LYS A 236 6.97 -0.96 -11.00
C LYS A 236 5.45 -1.00 -10.99
N ILE A 237 4.88 -0.41 -12.04
CA ILE A 237 3.51 -0.63 -12.47
C ILE A 237 3.55 -1.70 -13.57
N ILE A 238 2.68 -2.70 -13.49
CA ILE A 238 2.59 -3.82 -14.43
C ILE A 238 1.24 -3.74 -15.13
N GLN A 239 1.25 -3.42 -16.42
CA GLN A 239 0.07 -3.50 -17.27
C GLN A 239 -0.16 -4.94 -17.73
N TYR A 240 -1.42 -5.37 -17.71
CA TYR A 240 -1.84 -6.68 -18.16
C TYR A 240 -3.23 -6.66 -18.83
N ASP A 241 -3.45 -7.62 -19.70
CA ASP A 241 -4.70 -7.89 -20.38
C ASP A 241 -5.25 -9.25 -19.91
N LEU A 242 -6.56 -9.30 -19.68
CA LEU A 242 -7.31 -10.53 -19.46
C LEU A 242 -8.11 -10.85 -20.70
N ASP A 243 -7.63 -11.82 -21.48
CA ASP A 243 -8.28 -12.23 -22.73
C ASP A 243 -9.25 -13.38 -22.48
N PHE A 244 -10.54 -13.11 -22.65
CA PHE A 244 -11.59 -14.12 -22.60
C PHE A 244 -11.38 -15.13 -23.73
N THR A 245 -11.30 -16.41 -23.37
CA THR A 245 -11.13 -17.47 -24.36
C THR A 245 -12.47 -18.18 -24.63
N ALA A 246 -13.02 -18.89 -23.65
CA ALA A 246 -14.29 -19.62 -23.80
C ALA A 246 -14.82 -20.19 -22.46
N GLU A 247 -16.12 -20.50 -22.43
CA GLU A 247 -16.72 -21.44 -21.47
C GLU A 247 -16.88 -22.82 -22.14
N GLN A 248 -16.53 -23.90 -21.42
CA GLN A 248 -16.58 -25.28 -21.94
C GLN A 248 -17.34 -26.21 -20.97
N GLU A 249 -17.97 -27.26 -21.50
CA GLU A 249 -18.59 -28.33 -20.68
C GLU A 249 -17.52 -29.30 -20.15
N LEU A 250 -17.70 -29.76 -18.90
CA LEU A 250 -16.82 -30.74 -18.23
C LEU A 250 -17.09 -32.20 -18.60
#